data_AF-A0A3C1LLS1-F1
#
_entry.id   AF-A0A3C1LLS1-F1
#
_cell.length_a   1.000
_cell.length_b   1.000
_cell.length_c   1.000
_cell.angle_alpha   90.00
_cell.angle_beta   90.00
_cell.angle_gamma   90.00
#
_symmetry.space_group_name_H-M   'P 1'
#
loop_
_entity.id
_entity.type
_entity.pdbx_description
1 polymer ?
#
loop_
_entity_poly.entity_id
_entity_poly.type
_entity_poly.pdbx_seq_one_letter_code
_entity_poly.pdbx_strand_id
1 'polypeptide(L)'
;MCFKLVEAALFFELDRKAPNKLTCNKANKPMRKPVDNLDSKALSANLAVTKPAQIVLTSEAEWLLSVTADHFGIHQRLSELLGEVYHPYMKPSLALKLMRKGILGDLWFLVSLADSGRALRAIFACYLEIAAGVKEENVARILGGG
;
A
#
# COMPACT_ATOMS: atom_id res chain seq x y z
N MET A 1 -6.71 3.25 32.58
CA MET A 1 -7.03 4.69 32.38
C MET A 1 -6.91 4.99 30.91
N CYS A 2 -7.97 5.59 30.35
CA CYS A 2 -8.18 5.76 28.91
C CYS A 2 -7.14 6.69 28.26
N PHE A 3 -6.61 6.23 27.14
CA PHE A 3 -5.93 7.03 26.13
C PHE A 3 -6.90 8.05 25.54
N LYS A 4 -6.55 9.33 25.62
CA LYS A 4 -6.95 10.36 24.66
C LYS A 4 -5.66 10.94 24.13
N LEU A 5 -5.37 10.78 22.84
CA LEU A 5 -4.90 11.86 21.97
C LEU A 5 -4.63 11.33 20.55
N VAL A 6 -4.94 12.21 19.59
CA VAL A 6 -4.52 12.26 18.19
C VAL A 6 -5.46 11.60 17.17
N GLU A 7 -6.45 12.39 16.77
CA GLU A 7 -7.10 12.34 15.46
C GLU A 7 -7.00 13.76 14.87
N ALA A 8 -6.44 13.91 13.67
CA ALA A 8 -6.75 14.95 12.68
C ALA A 8 -5.76 14.87 11.51
N ALA A 9 -6.13 14.10 10.50
CA ALA A 9 -5.61 14.22 9.14
C ALA A 9 -6.48 15.19 8.34
N LEU A 10 -5.92 15.68 7.23
CA LEU A 10 -6.59 16.31 6.09
C LEU A 10 -7.20 17.71 6.32
N PHE A 11 -6.65 18.73 5.65
CA PHE A 11 -7.10 19.11 4.30
C PHE A 11 -6.43 20.43 3.91
N PHE A 12 -5.40 20.27 3.09
CA PHE A 12 -4.64 21.28 2.35
C PHE A 12 -5.58 22.07 1.40
N GLU A 13 -5.23 23.34 1.17
CA GLU A 13 -5.71 24.18 0.05
C GLU A 13 -7.18 24.62 -0.01
N LEU A 14 -7.56 25.55 0.89
CA LEU A 14 -8.62 26.50 0.61
C LEU A 14 -8.06 27.70 -0.16
N ASP A 15 -8.11 27.57 -1.49
CA ASP A 15 -7.75 28.60 -2.44
C ASP A 15 -8.68 29.83 -2.31
N ARG A 16 -8.06 30.98 -2.04
CA ARG A 16 -8.71 32.30 -2.05
C ARG A 16 -9.00 32.71 -3.50
N LYS A 17 -10.26 32.78 -3.92
CA LYS A 17 -10.65 33.75 -4.96
C LYS A 17 -12.13 34.16 -4.90
N ALA A 18 -12.32 35.47 -4.82
CA ALA A 18 -13.58 36.21 -4.78
C ALA A 18 -14.45 35.98 -6.04
N PRO A 19 -15.77 36.25 -5.98
CA PRO A 19 -16.68 36.04 -7.10
C PRO A 19 -16.53 37.15 -8.15
N ASN A 20 -16.16 36.78 -9.38
CA ASN A 20 -16.23 37.69 -10.53
C ASN A 20 -17.38 37.29 -11.46
N LYS A 21 -18.28 38.24 -11.68
CA LYS A 21 -19.45 38.13 -12.56
C LYS A 21 -18.99 37.89 -13.99
N LEU A 22 -19.39 36.77 -14.58
CA LEU A 22 -19.44 36.63 -16.03
C LEU A 22 -20.90 36.48 -16.46
N THR A 23 -21.40 37.52 -17.12
CA THR A 23 -22.67 37.54 -17.84
C THR A 23 -22.60 36.57 -19.01
N CYS A 24 -23.34 35.46 -18.95
CA CYS A 24 -23.49 34.57 -20.10
C CYS A 24 -24.62 35.08 -21.00
N ASN A 25 -24.23 35.69 -22.12
CA ASN A 25 -25.13 35.98 -23.24
C ASN A 25 -25.67 34.67 -23.83
N LYS A 26 -26.97 34.70 -24.18
CA LYS A 26 -27.70 33.62 -24.85
C LYS A 26 -27.09 33.35 -26.23
N ALA A 27 -26.56 32.16 -26.42
CA ALA A 27 -26.37 31.56 -27.74
C ALA A 27 -26.98 30.15 -27.71
N ASN A 28 -28.07 30.02 -28.45
CA ASN A 28 -28.87 28.83 -28.65
C ASN A 28 -28.00 27.68 -29.22
N LYS A 29 -27.87 26.58 -28.47
CA LYS A 29 -27.31 25.31 -28.95
C LYS A 29 -28.34 24.22 -28.62
N PRO A 30 -28.80 23.41 -29.60
CA PRO A 30 -29.81 22.41 -29.33
C PRO A 30 -29.26 21.39 -28.32
N MET A 31 -30.06 21.10 -27.30
CA MET A 31 -29.81 20.08 -26.30
C MET A 31 -29.35 18.78 -26.98
N ARG A 32 -28.15 18.32 -26.65
CA ARG A 32 -27.86 16.89 -26.78
C ARG A 32 -28.85 16.18 -25.87
N LYS A 33 -29.64 15.30 -26.48
CA LYS A 33 -30.55 14.35 -25.81
C LYS A 33 -29.81 13.73 -24.62
N PRO A 34 -30.40 13.64 -23.42
CA PRO A 34 -29.75 12.97 -22.31
C PRO A 34 -29.50 11.53 -22.74
N VAL A 35 -28.23 11.12 -22.75
CA VAL A 35 -27.87 9.71 -22.92
C VAL A 35 -28.03 9.11 -21.53
N ASP A 36 -29.29 8.92 -21.14
CA ASP A 36 -29.64 8.16 -19.96
C ASP A 36 -29.29 6.69 -20.24
N ASN A 37 -28.47 6.12 -19.35
CA ASN A 37 -28.17 4.69 -19.27
C ASN A 37 -27.41 4.05 -20.45
N LEU A 38 -26.23 4.57 -20.80
CA LEU A 38 -25.16 3.67 -21.23
C LEU A 38 -24.59 3.00 -19.98
N ASP A 39 -25.30 1.94 -19.59
CA ASP A 39 -24.89 0.86 -18.71
C ASP A 39 -23.39 0.85 -18.38
N SER A 40 -23.10 1.31 -17.16
CA SER A 40 -21.88 1.03 -16.39
C SER A 40 -21.65 -0.48 -16.14
N LYS A 41 -22.21 -1.37 -16.97
CA LYS A 41 -22.08 -2.83 -16.91
C LYS A 41 -20.65 -3.29 -17.15
N ALA A 42 -19.90 -2.61 -18.02
CA ALA A 42 -18.49 -2.93 -18.25
C ALA A 42 -17.63 -2.65 -17.01
N LEU A 43 -17.92 -1.59 -16.26
CA LEU A 43 -17.19 -1.22 -15.04
C LEU A 43 -17.64 -2.05 -13.83
N SER A 44 -18.95 -2.30 -13.70
CA SER A 44 -19.50 -3.12 -12.61
C SER A 44 -19.14 -4.60 -12.75
N ALA A 45 -19.05 -5.13 -13.97
CA ALA A 45 -18.54 -6.47 -14.23
C ALA A 45 -17.05 -6.59 -13.88
N ASN A 46 -16.23 -5.58 -14.18
CA ASN A 46 -14.82 -5.56 -13.77
C ASN A 46 -14.67 -5.53 -12.24
N LEU A 47 -15.48 -4.73 -11.54
CA LEU A 47 -15.48 -4.62 -10.07
C LEU A 47 -15.97 -5.90 -9.37
N ALA A 48 -16.95 -6.61 -9.94
CA ALA A 48 -17.50 -7.83 -9.38
C ALA A 48 -16.54 -9.05 -9.51
N VAL A 49 -15.63 -9.02 -10.48
CA VAL A 49 -14.64 -10.08 -10.72
C VAL A 49 -13.37 -9.87 -9.89
N THR A 50 -13.05 -8.64 -9.50
CA THR A 50 -12.00 -8.35 -8.50
C THR A 50 -12.47 -8.70 -7.09
N LYS A 51 -12.54 -10.00 -6.78
CA LYS A 51 -12.45 -10.45 -5.39
C LYS A 51 -11.13 -9.90 -4.83
N PRO A 52 -11.11 -9.29 -3.63
CA PRO A 52 -9.85 -9.01 -2.96
C PRO A 52 -9.18 -10.36 -2.77
N ALA A 53 -8.11 -10.60 -3.52
CA ALA A 53 -7.40 -11.84 -3.42
C ALA A 53 -6.90 -11.96 -1.98
N GLN A 54 -7.27 -13.06 -1.34
CA GLN A 54 -7.01 -13.26 0.07
C GLN A 54 -5.50 -13.36 0.26
N ILE A 55 -4.93 -12.45 1.05
CA ILE A 55 -3.52 -12.48 1.41
C ILE A 55 -3.33 -13.67 2.34
N VAL A 56 -2.66 -14.71 1.87
CA VAL A 56 -2.31 -15.88 2.67
C VAL A 56 -0.91 -15.66 3.22
N LEU A 57 -0.82 -15.36 4.52
CA LEU A 57 0.46 -15.23 5.21
C LEU A 57 1.02 -16.61 5.53
N THR A 58 2.34 -16.73 5.55
CA THR A 58 3.02 -17.93 6.04
C THR A 58 3.03 -17.94 7.57
N SER A 59 3.16 -19.13 8.17
CA SER A 59 3.22 -19.28 9.63
C SER A 59 4.33 -18.43 10.30
N GLU A 60 5.45 -18.23 9.61
CA GLU A 60 6.55 -17.38 10.08
C GLU A 60 6.21 -15.88 10.04
N ALA A 61 5.46 -15.44 9.02
CA ALA A 61 4.98 -14.07 8.90
C ALA A 61 3.94 -13.75 10.00
N GLU A 62 3.04 -14.68 10.28
CA GLU A 62 2.07 -14.56 11.38
C GLU A 62 2.76 -14.51 12.75
N TRP A 63 3.77 -15.36 12.95
CA TRP A 63 4.57 -15.33 14.18
C TRP A 63 5.29 -13.99 14.35
N LEU A 64 5.92 -13.45 13.29
CA LEU A 64 6.56 -12.13 13.33
C LEU A 64 5.57 -11.01 13.70
N LEU A 65 4.33 -11.07 13.22
CA LEU A 65 3.29 -10.11 13.60
C LEU A 65 2.91 -10.25 15.08
N SER A 66 2.85 -11.47 15.60
CA SER A 66 2.54 -11.72 17.00
C SER A 66 3.59 -11.16 17.96
N VAL A 67 4.88 -11.33 17.65
CA VAL A 67 5.98 -10.85 18.51
C VAL A 67 6.20 -9.34 18.43
N THR A 68 5.71 -8.71 17.37
CA THR A 68 5.76 -7.25 17.20
C THR A 68 4.51 -6.54 17.70
N ALA A 69 3.46 -7.27 18.10
CA ALA A 69 2.16 -6.70 18.48
C ALA A 69 2.24 -5.64 19.60
N ASP A 70 3.18 -5.80 20.53
CA ASP A 70 3.40 -4.84 21.63
C ASP A 70 4.07 -3.53 21.17
N HIS A 71 4.60 -3.48 19.95
CA HIS A 71 5.34 -2.35 19.38
C HIS A 71 4.62 -1.82 18.15
N PHE A 72 3.62 -0.96 18.36
CA PHE A 72 2.73 -0.45 17.30
C PHE A 72 3.47 0.00 16.03
N GLY A 73 4.53 0.81 16.16
CA GLY A 73 5.27 1.32 15.01
C GLY A 73 5.99 0.24 14.19
N ILE A 74 6.57 -0.76 14.87
CA ILE A 74 7.26 -1.89 14.24
C ILE A 74 6.22 -2.81 13.59
N HIS A 75 5.16 -3.12 14.34
CA HIS A 75 4.04 -3.94 13.89
C HIS A 75 3.39 -3.36 12.62
N GLN A 76 3.12 -2.06 12.59
CA GLN A 76 2.53 -1.41 11.42
C GLN A 76 3.43 -1.53 10.19
N ARG A 77 4.72 -1.16 10.30
CA ARG A 77 5.67 -1.26 9.17
C ARG A 77 5.84 -2.68 8.67
N LEU A 78 5.86 -3.65 9.59
CA LEU A 78 5.95 -5.06 9.25
C LEU A 78 4.67 -5.54 8.57
N SER A 79 3.50 -5.14 9.05
CA SER A 79 2.22 -5.47 8.44
C SER A 79 2.10 -4.93 7.02
N GLU A 80 2.52 -3.69 6.80
CA GLU A 80 2.57 -3.07 5.46
C GLU A 80 3.50 -3.84 4.52
N LEU A 81 4.67 -4.25 5.01
CA LEU A 81 5.61 -5.06 4.24
C LEU A 81 5.01 -6.42 3.88
N LEU A 82 4.51 -7.17 4.86
CA LEU A 82 3.98 -8.52 4.65
C LEU A 82 2.74 -8.48 3.75
N GLY A 83 1.91 -7.45 3.88
CA GLY A 83 0.76 -7.23 2.99
C GLY A 83 1.17 -7.04 1.52
N GLU A 84 2.29 -6.37 1.26
CA GLU A 84 2.83 -6.20 -0.10
C GLU A 84 3.56 -7.46 -0.61
N VAL A 85 4.34 -8.13 0.24
CA VAL A 85 5.11 -9.33 -0.12
C VAL A 85 4.20 -10.48 -0.52
N TYR A 86 3.15 -10.73 0.26
CA TYR A 86 2.17 -11.79 0.00
C TYR A 86 1.00 -11.33 -0.88
N HIS A 87 1.10 -10.13 -1.47
CA HIS A 87 0.10 -9.66 -2.42
C HIS A 87 0.22 -10.46 -3.73
N PRO A 88 -0.89 -10.93 -4.33
CA PRO A 88 -0.84 -11.71 -5.57
C PRO A 88 -0.27 -10.94 -6.77
N TYR A 89 -0.26 -9.61 -6.70
CA TYR A 89 0.40 -8.73 -7.67
C TYR A 89 1.49 -7.91 -6.98
N MET A 90 2.40 -8.58 -6.26
CA MET A 90 3.52 -7.96 -5.54
C MET A 90 4.34 -7.06 -6.46
N LYS A 91 4.64 -5.83 -6.00
CA LYS A 91 5.53 -4.90 -6.69
C LYS A 91 6.91 -4.94 -6.03
N PRO A 92 7.92 -5.58 -6.64
CA PRO A 92 9.21 -5.80 -5.99
C PRO A 92 9.91 -4.51 -5.54
N SER A 93 9.82 -3.45 -6.34
CA SER A 93 10.40 -2.15 -5.97
C SER A 93 9.74 -1.50 -4.76
N LEU A 94 8.44 -1.72 -4.56
CA LEU A 94 7.73 -1.24 -3.38
C LEU A 94 8.06 -2.11 -2.17
N ALA A 95 8.03 -3.44 -2.34
CA ALA A 95 8.37 -4.40 -1.30
C ALA A 95 9.80 -4.19 -0.76
N LEU A 96 10.79 -4.00 -1.64
CA LEU A 96 12.17 -3.66 -1.23
C LEU A 96 12.26 -2.32 -0.47
N LYS A 97 11.46 -1.32 -0.88
CA LYS A 97 11.42 -0.02 -0.21
C LYS A 97 10.81 -0.14 1.19
N LEU A 98 9.75 -0.92 1.34
CA LEU A 98 9.13 -1.24 2.64
C LEU A 98 10.08 -2.07 3.50
N MET A 99 10.78 -3.04 2.92
CA MET A 99 11.74 -3.89 3.62
C MET A 99 12.88 -3.06 4.21
N ARG A 100 13.42 -2.11 3.43
CA ARG A 100 14.45 -1.18 3.88
C ARG A 100 13.95 -0.28 5.01
N LYS A 101 12.70 0.21 4.93
CA LYS A 101 12.11 1.13 5.92
C LYS A 101 11.69 0.44 7.22
N GLY A 102 11.13 -0.77 7.12
CA GLY A 102 10.69 -1.56 8.27
C GLY A 102 11.82 -2.41 8.81
N ILE A 103 12.04 -3.57 8.19
CA ILE A 103 12.97 -4.60 8.69
C ILE A 103 14.37 -4.05 8.97
N LEU A 104 14.95 -3.25 8.06
CA LEU A 104 16.33 -2.76 8.26
C LEU A 104 16.41 -1.68 9.35
N GLY A 105 15.39 -0.84 9.47
CA GLY A 105 15.29 0.17 10.53
C GLY A 105 15.02 -0.43 11.91
N ASP A 106 14.28 -1.53 11.94
CA ASP A 106 13.86 -2.24 13.15
C ASP A 106 14.69 -3.50 13.43
N LEU A 107 15.82 -3.66 12.73
CA LEU A 107 16.66 -4.85 12.84
C LEU A 107 17.16 -5.04 14.27
N TRP A 108 17.49 -3.96 14.97
CA TRP A 108 17.91 -3.96 16.37
C TRP A 108 16.89 -4.65 17.28
N PHE A 109 15.59 -4.48 17.02
CA PHE A 109 14.52 -5.12 17.77
C PHE A 109 14.43 -6.61 17.43
N LEU A 110 14.44 -6.94 16.14
CA LEU A 110 14.30 -8.31 15.64
C LEU A 110 15.44 -9.23 16.12
N VAL A 111 16.67 -8.70 16.21
CA VAL A 111 17.82 -9.46 16.74
C VAL A 111 17.87 -9.53 18.27
N SER A 112 17.10 -8.68 18.96
CA SER A 112 16.99 -8.68 20.43
C SER A 112 15.94 -9.66 20.94
N LEU A 113 15.14 -10.27 20.05
CA LEU A 113 14.18 -11.32 20.40
C LEU A 113 14.90 -12.57 20.93
N ALA A 114 14.25 -13.29 21.85
CA ALA A 114 14.78 -14.54 22.39
C ALA A 114 15.05 -15.60 21.30
N ASP A 115 14.26 -15.57 20.21
CA ASP A 115 14.47 -16.40 19.02
C ASP A 115 14.84 -15.53 17.80
N SER A 116 15.97 -14.83 17.92
CA SER A 116 16.54 -14.00 16.84
C SER A 116 16.86 -14.82 15.59
N GLY A 117 17.21 -16.10 15.75
CA GLY A 117 17.45 -17.01 14.63
C GLY A 117 16.19 -17.21 13.78
N ARG A 118 15.03 -17.38 14.40
CA ARG A 118 13.75 -17.46 13.69
C ARG A 118 13.38 -16.14 13.02
N ALA A 119 13.58 -15.01 13.70
CA ALA A 119 13.34 -13.69 13.12
C ALA A 119 14.17 -13.47 11.84
N LEU A 120 15.47 -13.79 11.88
CA LEU A 120 16.34 -13.68 10.70
C LEU A 120 15.89 -14.60 9.57
N ARG A 121 15.51 -15.86 9.86
CA ARG A 121 14.98 -16.77 8.84
C ARG A 121 13.74 -16.22 8.16
N ALA A 122 12.82 -15.65 8.92
CA ALA A 122 11.61 -15.04 8.38
C ALA A 122 11.90 -13.78 7.53
N ILE A 123 12.88 -12.97 7.92
CA ILE A 123 13.39 -11.85 7.12
C ILE A 123 13.97 -12.34 5.79
N PHE A 124 14.83 -13.37 5.83
CA PHE A 124 15.42 -13.96 4.62
C PHE A 124 14.37 -14.57 3.72
N ALA A 125 13.35 -15.23 4.27
CA ALA A 125 12.22 -15.74 3.50
C ALA A 125 11.52 -14.59 2.74
N CYS A 126 11.22 -13.48 3.42
CA CYS A 126 10.63 -12.31 2.75
C CYS A 126 11.53 -11.77 1.64
N TYR A 127 12.84 -11.70 1.85
CA TYR A 127 13.78 -11.26 0.81
C TYR A 127 13.76 -12.18 -0.42
N LEU A 128 13.76 -13.49 -0.20
CA LEU A 128 13.75 -14.48 -1.29
C LEU A 128 12.46 -14.39 -2.10
N GLU A 129 11.31 -14.22 -1.46
CA GLU A 129 10.03 -13.98 -2.15
C GLU A 129 10.09 -12.73 -3.02
N ILE A 130 10.60 -11.62 -2.47
CA ILE A 130 10.76 -10.37 -3.22
C ILE A 130 11.70 -10.56 -4.41
N ALA A 131 12.84 -11.23 -4.19
CA ALA A 131 13.83 -11.49 -5.23
C ALA A 131 13.27 -12.37 -6.35
N ALA A 132 12.49 -13.40 -6.02
CA ALA A 132 11.80 -14.24 -6.99
C ALA A 132 10.77 -13.47 -7.85
N GLY A 133 10.16 -12.43 -7.27
CA GLY A 133 9.25 -11.53 -7.99
C GLY A 133 9.93 -10.51 -8.92
N VAL A 134 11.25 -10.32 -8.81
CA VAL A 134 12.00 -9.39 -9.69
C VAL A 134 12.24 -10.05 -11.04
N LYS A 135 11.70 -9.45 -12.10
CA LYS A 135 12.06 -9.81 -13.47
C LYS A 135 13.37 -9.12 -13.89
N GLU A 136 14.19 -9.79 -14.69
CA GLU A 136 15.50 -9.31 -15.16
C GLU A 136 15.44 -7.91 -15.77
N GLU A 137 14.40 -7.60 -16.56
CA GLU A 137 14.24 -6.28 -17.18
C GLU A 137 14.05 -5.13 -16.17
N ASN A 138 13.71 -5.45 -14.91
CA ASN A 138 13.53 -4.49 -13.84
C ASN A 138 14.77 -4.34 -12.94
N VAL A 139 15.77 -5.22 -13.06
CA VAL A 139 16.96 -5.23 -12.20
C VAL A 139 17.73 -3.91 -12.31
N ALA A 140 18.01 -3.45 -13.54
CA ALA A 140 18.72 -2.19 -13.78
C ALA A 140 17.98 -0.98 -13.18
N ARG A 141 16.65 -0.97 -13.27
CA ARG A 141 15.79 0.09 -12.69
C ARG A 141 15.78 0.06 -11.16
N ILE A 142 15.88 -1.12 -10.55
CA ILE A 142 15.90 -1.29 -9.08
C ILE A 142 17.28 -0.94 -8.51
N LEU A 143 18.37 -1.32 -9.20
CA LEU A 143 19.75 -1.09 -8.76
C LEU A 143 20.29 0.32 -9.11
N GLY A 144 19.50 1.15 -9.79
CA GLY A 144 19.86 2.55 -10.05
C GLY A 144 21.02 2.71 -11.04
N GLY A 145 21.20 1.76 -11.96
CA GLY A 145 22.16 1.89 -13.06
C GLY A 145 21.57 2.78 -14.16
N GLY A 146 21.88 4.07 -14.10
CA GLY A 146 21.69 5.04 -15.18
C GLY A 146 23.03 5.63 -15.58
#